data_AF-A0A2T0JYS7-F1
#
_entry.id   AF-A0A2T0JYS7-F1
#
_cell.length_a   1.000
_cell.length_b   1.000
_cell.length_c   1.000
_cell.angle_alpha   90.00
_cell.angle_beta   90.00
_cell.angle_gamma   90.00
#
_symmetry.space_group_name_H-M   'P 1'
#
loop_
_entity.id
_entity.type
_entity.pdbx_description
1 polymer ?
#
loop_
_entity_poly.entity_id
_entity_poly.type
_entity_poly.pdbx_seq_one_letter_code
_entity_poly.pdbx_strand_id
1 'polypeptide(L)'
;MPIERMPDPVTLIPGAREALTALERAVAAAGPGDALLALCRRRVAEIHGCGGGPAVAATTEERAALALTDAVTRLDPVPDRLWDTAATHFDQKELAALLLTVAIAGGRHRLTVPTGRTEIMTKTYEGFTEAERGAMKERAKELKAGAKESEVLAKIAEMTGDDRVLGSRVHELIRAAAPGLTPKLWYGMPAYARDGKVVCFFQAAAKFKSRYAMLGFSDEARLDEGDLWATYFAVTALTPETEARIADLVKRAAGPR
;
A
#
# COMPACT_ATOMS: atom_id res chain seq x y z
N MET A 1 4.04 36.19 1.21
CA MET A 1 4.40 35.83 2.60
C MET A 1 3.52 34.66 3.00
N PRO A 2 4.05 33.54 3.52
CA PRO A 2 3.20 32.49 4.07
C PRO A 2 2.35 33.12 5.16
N ILE A 3 1.02 33.00 5.03
CA ILE A 3 0.09 33.51 6.03
C ILE A 3 0.26 32.63 7.27
N GLU A 4 0.77 33.22 8.35
CA GLU A 4 0.78 32.58 9.65
C GLU A 4 -0.66 32.24 10.04
N ARG A 5 -0.95 30.95 10.21
CA ARG A 5 -2.31 30.47 10.48
C ARG A 5 -2.66 30.50 11.96
N MET A 6 -1.65 30.34 12.83
CA MET A 6 -1.79 30.39 14.28
C MET A 6 -0.42 30.57 14.98
N PRO A 7 -0.42 31.00 16.25
CA PRO A 7 0.75 30.92 17.12
C PRO A 7 1.30 29.49 17.20
N ASP A 8 2.57 29.35 17.56
CA ASP A 8 3.21 28.03 17.74
C ASP A 8 2.36 27.17 18.71
N PRO A 9 1.87 25.99 18.29
CA PRO A 9 1.05 25.12 19.13
C PRO A 9 1.69 24.80 20.49
N VAL A 10 3.03 24.69 20.56
CA VAL A 10 3.76 24.42 21.81
C VAL A 10 3.60 25.56 22.83
N THR A 11 3.29 26.77 22.36
CA THR A 11 3.09 27.95 23.21
C THR A 11 1.66 28.13 23.67
N LEU A 12 0.71 27.52 22.97
CA LEU A 12 -0.72 27.61 23.27
C LEU A 12 -1.17 26.57 24.29
N ILE A 13 -0.45 25.46 24.42
CA ILE A 13 -0.78 24.37 25.34
C ILE A 13 0.08 24.49 26.61
N PRO A 14 -0.53 24.75 27.79
CA PRO A 14 0.20 24.83 29.06
C PRO A 14 1.01 23.55 29.33
N GLY A 15 2.28 23.70 29.72
CA GLY A 15 3.17 22.57 30.03
C GLY A 15 3.85 21.93 28.81
N ALA A 16 3.42 22.21 27.58
CA ALA A 16 3.97 21.57 26.39
C ALA A 16 5.43 21.98 26.11
N ARG A 17 5.75 23.26 26.33
CA ARG A 17 7.12 23.77 26.17
C ARG A 17 8.06 23.13 27.19
N GLU A 18 7.65 23.08 28.44
CA GLU A 18 8.43 22.53 29.55
C GLU A 18 8.70 21.04 29.33
N ALA A 19 7.69 20.29 28.89
CA ALA A 19 7.84 18.87 28.54
C ALA A 19 8.82 18.65 27.39
N LEU A 20 8.74 19.46 26.33
CA LEU A 20 9.66 19.36 25.20
C LEU A 20 11.10 19.70 25.61
N THR A 21 11.29 20.77 26.38
CA THR A 21 12.60 21.16 26.91
C THR A 21 13.18 20.10 27.84
N ALA A 22 12.36 19.48 28.69
CA ALA A 22 12.80 18.39 29.57
C ALA A 22 13.31 17.19 28.75
N LEU A 23 12.60 16.83 27.68
CA LEU A 23 13.00 15.76 26.79
C LEU A 23 14.29 16.10 26.02
N GLU A 24 14.41 17.32 25.49
CA GLU A 24 15.63 17.78 24.81
C GLU A 24 16.86 17.74 25.74
N ARG A 25 16.70 18.11 27.02
CA ARG A 25 17.76 18.00 28.03
C ARG A 25 18.15 16.55 28.32
N ALA A 26 17.17 15.66 28.46
CA ALA A 26 17.44 14.24 28.69
C ALA A 26 18.22 13.61 27.52
N VAL A 27 17.88 14.00 26.28
CA VAL A 27 18.57 13.56 25.07
C VAL A 27 19.99 14.13 24.99
N ALA A 28 20.20 15.41 25.32
CA ALA A 28 21.55 16.01 25.31
C ALA A 28 22.49 15.35 26.33
N ALA A 29 21.96 14.88 27.46
CA ALA A 29 22.72 14.16 28.49
C ALA A 29 23.03 12.69 28.13
N ALA A 30 22.63 12.21 26.95
CA ALA A 30 22.67 10.80 26.63
C ALA A 30 24.04 10.28 26.17
N GLY A 31 24.86 11.09 25.49
CA GLY A 31 26.20 10.66 25.02
C GLY A 31 26.66 11.15 23.65
N PRO A 32 25.85 11.13 22.56
CA PRO A 32 26.35 11.22 21.18
C PRO A 32 26.92 12.60 20.77
N GLY A 33 27.04 13.55 21.70
CA GLY A 33 27.60 14.88 21.48
C GLY A 33 26.64 15.83 20.75
N ASP A 34 26.64 17.10 21.16
CA ASP A 34 25.71 18.10 20.61
C ASP A 34 25.89 18.35 19.11
N ALA A 35 27.11 18.19 18.59
CA ALA A 35 27.41 18.36 17.17
C ALA A 35 26.70 17.31 16.30
N LEU A 36 26.73 16.03 16.70
CA LEU A 36 26.07 14.95 15.99
C LEU A 36 24.54 15.09 16.06
N LEU A 37 24.00 15.45 17.24
CA LEU A 37 22.57 15.72 17.38
C LEU A 37 22.12 16.90 16.51
N ALA A 38 22.92 17.96 16.41
CA ALA A 38 22.65 19.08 15.52
C ALA A 38 22.70 18.69 14.04
N LEU A 39 23.62 17.78 13.66
CA LEU A 39 23.72 17.24 12.31
C LEU A 39 22.46 16.44 11.94
N CYS A 40 21.98 15.55 12.82
CA CYS A 40 20.73 14.81 12.61
C CYS A 40 19.52 15.74 12.47
N ARG A 41 19.38 16.75 13.35
CA ARG A 41 18.28 17.74 13.25
C ARG A 41 18.31 18.49 11.92
N ARG A 42 19.49 18.85 11.44
CA ARG A 42 19.67 19.50 10.13
C ARG A 42 19.23 18.59 8.99
N ARG A 43 19.57 17.31 9.04
CA ARG A 43 19.14 16.34 8.02
C ARG A 43 17.63 16.16 7.99
N VAL A 44 16.98 16.14 9.16
CA VAL A 44 15.51 16.13 9.25
C VAL A 44 14.91 17.38 8.61
N ALA A 45 15.48 18.57 8.85
CA ALA A 45 15.03 19.80 8.23
C ALA A 45 15.19 19.75 6.70
N GLU A 46 16.33 19.26 6.22
CA GLU A 46 16.64 19.06 4.80
C GLU A 46 15.60 18.16 4.11
N ILE A 47 15.26 17.00 4.70
CA ILE A 47 14.25 16.07 4.17
C ILE A 47 12.87 16.74 4.07
N HIS A 48 12.51 17.58 5.05
CA HIS A 48 11.24 18.30 5.05
C HIS A 48 11.28 19.60 4.22
N GLY A 49 12.39 19.93 3.55
CA GLY A 49 12.55 21.17 2.78
C GLY A 49 12.52 22.44 3.63
N CYS A 50 12.76 22.32 4.94
CA CYS A 50 12.89 23.44 5.85
C CYS A 50 14.37 23.90 5.81
N GLY A 51 14.62 25.20 5.62
CA GLY A 51 15.95 25.75 5.29
C GLY A 51 17.11 25.32 6.19
N GLY A 52 18.33 25.63 5.74
CA GLY A 52 19.58 25.16 6.32
C GLY A 52 20.38 24.40 5.27
N GLY A 53 21.68 24.70 5.15
CA GLY A 53 22.55 24.03 4.17
C GLY A 53 22.60 22.51 4.36
N PRO A 54 23.18 21.77 3.39
CA PRO A 54 23.17 20.31 3.40
C PRO A 54 23.80 19.75 4.69
N ALA A 55 23.20 18.68 5.24
CA ALA A 55 23.82 17.92 6.30
C ALA A 55 24.92 17.03 5.71
N VAL A 56 26.18 17.41 5.92
CA VAL A 56 27.35 16.71 5.36
C VAL A 56 28.07 15.98 6.48
N ALA A 57 28.20 14.66 6.36
CA ALA A 57 28.98 13.83 7.28
C ALA A 57 30.46 13.81 6.88
N ALA A 58 31.34 14.06 7.85
CA ALA A 58 32.79 13.94 7.73
C ALA A 58 33.29 12.55 8.16
N THR A 59 32.63 11.90 9.13
CA THR A 59 33.08 10.62 9.69
C THR A 59 32.18 9.43 9.29
N THR A 60 32.66 8.20 9.50
CA THR A 60 31.84 6.97 9.35
C THR A 60 30.68 6.95 10.33
N GLU A 61 30.92 7.39 11.57
CA GLU A 61 29.94 7.54 12.62
C GLU A 61 28.81 8.50 12.21
N GLU A 62 29.16 9.70 11.72
CA GLU A 62 28.18 10.68 11.23
C GLU A 62 27.39 10.15 10.03
N ARG A 63 28.04 9.40 9.12
CA ARG A 63 27.34 8.74 8.00
C ARG A 63 26.32 7.72 8.49
N ALA A 64 26.66 6.92 9.50
CA ALA A 64 25.74 5.95 10.08
C ALA A 64 24.53 6.65 10.75
N ALA A 65 24.78 7.72 11.51
CA ALA A 65 23.72 8.51 12.13
C ALA A 65 22.79 9.18 11.10
N LEU A 66 23.35 9.72 10.00
CA LEU A 66 22.55 10.29 8.92
C LEU A 66 21.72 9.24 8.17
N ALA A 67 22.28 8.05 7.91
CA ALA A 67 21.53 6.97 7.27
C ALA A 67 20.36 6.48 8.13
N LEU A 68 20.58 6.35 9.45
CA LEU A 68 19.51 6.06 10.40
C LEU A 68 18.47 7.19 10.44
N THR A 69 18.91 8.46 10.42
CA THR A 69 18.03 9.63 10.37
C THR A 69 17.12 9.60 9.16
N ASP A 70 17.64 9.28 7.98
CA ASP A 70 16.87 9.18 6.74
C ASP A 70 15.79 8.10 6.82
N ALA A 71 16.14 6.91 7.31
CA ALA A 71 15.22 5.79 7.45
C ALA A 71 14.09 6.13 8.44
N VAL A 72 14.44 6.66 9.62
CA VAL A 72 13.47 6.99 10.68
C VAL A 72 12.55 8.15 10.25
N THR A 73 13.07 9.14 9.53
CA THR A 73 12.27 10.30 9.08
C THR A 73 11.19 9.88 8.07
N ARG A 74 11.48 8.89 7.22
CA ARG A 74 10.53 8.38 6.21
C ARG A 74 9.43 7.49 6.78
N LEU A 75 9.57 7.04 8.04
CA LEU A 75 8.65 6.12 8.72
C LEU A 75 8.51 4.75 8.03
N ASP A 76 9.52 4.33 7.26
CA ASP A 76 9.64 2.96 6.75
C ASP A 76 10.29 2.07 7.82
N PRO A 77 10.08 0.73 7.80
CA PRO A 77 10.86 -0.17 8.63
C PRO A 77 12.36 0.05 8.42
N VAL A 78 13.10 0.32 9.51
CA VAL A 78 14.55 0.50 9.44
C VAL A 78 15.18 -0.84 9.06
N PRO A 79 15.89 -0.96 7.92
CA PRO A 79 16.53 -2.22 7.54
C PRO A 79 17.61 -2.63 8.55
N ASP A 80 17.68 -3.93 8.88
CA ASP A 80 18.64 -4.48 9.86
C ASP A 80 20.07 -4.00 9.60
N ARG A 81 20.53 -4.02 8.35
CA ARG A 81 21.85 -3.52 7.97
C ARG A 81 22.16 -2.09 8.41
N LEU A 82 21.17 -1.19 8.39
CA LEU A 82 21.35 0.21 8.79
C LEU A 82 21.38 0.31 10.31
N TRP A 83 20.53 -0.46 10.98
CA TRP A 83 20.53 -0.57 12.43
C TRP A 83 21.86 -1.12 12.94
N ASP A 84 22.33 -2.23 12.38
CA ASP A 84 23.59 -2.88 12.74
C ASP A 84 24.78 -1.95 12.50
N THR A 85 24.80 -1.22 11.38
CA THR A 85 25.85 -0.23 11.08
C THR A 85 25.85 0.93 12.08
N ALA A 86 24.68 1.41 12.52
CA ALA A 86 24.62 2.41 13.57
C ALA A 86 25.09 1.83 14.92
N ALA A 87 24.72 0.59 15.22
CA ALA A 87 25.10 -0.11 16.45
C ALA A 87 26.59 -0.45 16.54
N THR A 88 27.36 -0.38 15.44
CA THR A 88 28.84 -0.43 15.54
C THR A 88 29.47 0.84 16.08
N HIS A 89 28.72 1.95 16.08
CA HIS A 89 29.20 3.28 16.49
C HIS A 89 28.56 3.79 17.78
N PHE A 90 27.32 3.39 18.06
CA PHE A 90 26.52 3.92 19.15
C PHE A 90 26.02 2.81 20.06
N ASP A 91 26.10 3.02 21.37
CA ASP A 91 25.44 2.13 22.33
C ASP A 91 23.91 2.29 22.31
N GLN A 92 23.19 1.46 23.07
CA GLN A 92 21.71 1.52 23.10
C GLN A 92 21.17 2.86 23.60
N LYS A 93 21.85 3.52 24.53
CA LYS A 93 21.45 4.81 25.09
C LYS A 93 21.66 5.93 24.07
N GLU A 94 22.77 5.89 23.34
CA GLU A 94 23.08 6.82 22.25
C GLU A 94 22.15 6.64 21.06
N LEU A 95 21.86 5.39 20.66
CA LEU A 95 20.85 5.08 19.64
C LEU A 95 19.47 5.62 20.04
N ALA A 96 19.04 5.43 21.29
CA ALA A 96 17.80 5.99 21.78
C ALA A 96 17.77 7.53 21.70
N ALA A 97 18.91 8.18 22.00
CA ALA A 97 19.04 9.63 21.89
C ALA A 97 18.96 10.12 20.44
N LEU A 98 19.54 9.38 19.48
CA LEU A 98 19.41 9.66 18.05
C LEU A 98 17.94 9.53 17.60
N LEU A 99 17.25 8.44 17.98
CA LEU A 99 15.84 8.24 17.65
C LEU A 99 14.95 9.34 18.21
N LEU A 100 15.13 9.70 19.49
CA LEU A 100 14.40 10.79 20.13
C LEU A 100 14.71 12.14 19.48
N THR A 101 15.96 12.38 19.09
CA THR A 101 16.34 13.61 18.37
C THR A 101 15.59 13.73 17.04
N VAL A 102 15.52 12.65 16.27
CA VAL A 102 14.79 12.61 14.99
C VAL A 102 13.29 12.81 15.22
N ALA A 103 12.72 12.13 16.22
CA ALA A 103 11.30 12.25 16.56
C ALA A 103 10.91 13.67 16.99
N ILE A 104 11.71 14.30 17.87
CA ILE A 104 11.52 15.67 18.33
C ILE A 104 11.61 16.64 17.15
N ALA A 105 12.64 16.54 16.33
CA ALA A 105 12.83 17.42 15.17
C ALA A 105 11.65 17.28 14.18
N GLY A 106 11.30 16.05 13.81
CA GLY A 106 10.16 15.78 12.93
C GLY A 106 8.84 16.24 13.53
N GLY A 107 8.64 16.09 14.84
CA GLY A 107 7.49 16.60 15.57
C GLY A 107 7.38 18.13 15.47
N ARG A 108 8.48 18.85 15.71
CA ARG A 108 8.53 20.31 15.57
C ARG A 108 8.16 20.77 14.16
N HIS A 109 8.70 20.13 13.12
CA HIS A 109 8.33 20.46 11.73
C HIS A 109 6.85 20.20 11.45
N ARG A 110 6.27 19.11 11.96
CA ARG A 110 4.83 18.82 11.87
C ARG A 110 3.96 19.85 12.58
N LEU A 111 4.50 20.62 13.53
CA LEU A 111 3.81 21.73 14.18
C LEU A 111 4.00 23.04 13.41
N THR A 112 5.23 23.39 13.01
CA THR A 112 5.52 24.72 12.45
C THR A 112 5.17 24.88 10.97
N VAL A 113 5.31 23.80 10.18
CA VAL A 113 5.01 23.80 8.74
C VAL A 113 3.51 24.07 8.46
N PRO A 114 2.55 23.31 9.01
CA PRO A 114 1.14 23.56 8.72
C PRO A 114 0.62 24.90 9.25
N THR A 115 1.29 25.50 10.24
CA THR A 115 0.93 26.81 10.81
C THR A 115 1.55 27.99 10.06
N GLY A 116 2.35 27.74 9.02
CA GLY A 116 2.96 28.80 8.21
C GLY A 116 4.13 29.53 8.89
N ARG A 117 4.76 28.93 9.90
CA ARG A 117 5.83 29.54 10.71
C ARG A 117 7.24 29.27 10.19
N THR A 118 7.38 28.52 9.10
CA THR A 118 8.68 28.16 8.52
C THR A 118 8.93 28.94 7.24
N GLU A 119 10.12 29.51 7.08
CA GLU A 119 10.66 29.87 5.77
C GLU A 119 10.99 28.58 5.00
N ILE A 120 9.96 27.98 4.40
CA ILE A 120 10.16 26.93 3.41
C ILE A 120 10.77 27.64 2.20
N MET A 121 11.98 27.26 1.80
CA MET A 121 12.48 27.60 0.47
C MET A 121 11.42 27.09 -0.51
N THR A 122 10.68 28.01 -1.13
CA THR A 122 9.51 27.68 -1.94
C THR A 122 9.93 26.82 -3.12
N LYS A 123 9.90 25.50 -2.95
CA LYS A 123 9.32 24.65 -3.98
C LYS A 123 7.83 24.87 -3.86
N THR A 124 7.26 25.64 -4.77
CA THR A 124 5.84 25.58 -5.08
C THR A 124 5.50 24.11 -5.27
N TYR A 125 4.87 23.51 -4.26
CA TYR A 125 4.28 22.19 -4.40
C TYR A 125 2.99 22.43 -5.18
N GLU A 126 3.11 22.48 -6.50
CA GLU A 126 1.96 22.24 -7.37
C GLU A 126 1.53 20.81 -7.05
N GLY A 127 0.45 20.65 -6.29
CA GLY A 127 -0.09 19.33 -5.99
C GLY A 127 -0.31 18.57 -7.30
N PHE A 128 -0.29 17.24 -7.23
CA PHE A 128 -0.38 16.37 -8.41
C PHE A 128 -1.37 16.92 -9.43
N THR A 129 -0.87 17.10 -10.66
CA THR A 129 -1.68 17.42 -11.82
C THR A 129 -2.80 16.39 -11.97
N GLU A 130 -3.86 16.75 -12.68
CA GLU A 130 -4.96 15.80 -12.94
C GLU A 130 -4.45 14.51 -13.61
N ALA A 131 -3.45 14.64 -14.47
CA ALA A 131 -2.74 13.52 -15.10
C ALA A 131 -2.01 12.63 -14.07
N GLU A 132 -1.29 13.21 -13.10
CA GLU A 132 -0.59 12.44 -12.06
C GLU A 132 -1.56 11.77 -11.08
N ARG A 133 -2.68 12.43 -10.74
CA ARG A 133 -3.74 11.78 -9.94
C ARG A 133 -4.41 10.65 -10.72
N GLY A 134 -4.59 10.83 -12.04
CA GLY A 134 -5.06 9.79 -12.95
C GLY A 134 -4.14 8.58 -12.93
N ALA A 135 -2.85 8.80 -13.17
CA ALA A 135 -1.83 7.75 -13.16
C ALA A 135 -1.70 7.05 -11.80
N MET A 136 -1.78 7.78 -10.69
CA MET A 136 -1.80 7.18 -9.34
C MET A 136 -3.05 6.35 -9.09
N LYS A 137 -4.22 6.83 -9.52
CA LYS A 137 -5.49 6.11 -9.38
C LYS A 137 -5.49 4.85 -10.24
N GLU A 138 -4.91 4.91 -11.44
CA GLU A 138 -4.74 3.77 -12.33
C GLU A 138 -3.77 2.74 -11.73
N ARG A 139 -2.58 3.17 -11.30
CA ARG A 139 -1.62 2.29 -10.61
C ARG A 139 -2.20 1.69 -9.32
N ALA A 140 -2.97 2.44 -8.55
CA ALA A 140 -3.65 1.93 -7.35
C ALA A 140 -4.78 0.93 -7.71
N LYS A 141 -5.47 1.12 -8.83
CA LYS A 141 -6.45 0.15 -9.35
C LYS A 141 -5.76 -1.11 -9.86
N GLU A 142 -4.66 -0.99 -10.57
CA GLU A 142 -3.85 -2.11 -11.06
C GLU A 142 -3.29 -2.94 -9.90
N LEU A 143 -2.71 -2.29 -8.89
CA LEU A 143 -2.22 -2.98 -7.69
C LEU A 143 -3.33 -3.72 -6.94
N LYS A 144 -4.51 -3.09 -6.80
CA LYS A 144 -5.69 -3.72 -6.17
C LYS A 144 -6.25 -4.86 -7.02
N ALA A 145 -6.24 -4.73 -8.35
CA ALA A 145 -6.68 -5.78 -9.25
C ALA A 145 -5.72 -6.97 -9.21
N GLY A 146 -4.41 -6.72 -9.24
CA GLY A 146 -3.37 -7.74 -9.11
C GLY A 146 -3.43 -8.47 -7.76
N ALA A 147 -3.68 -7.76 -6.67
CA ALA A 147 -3.89 -8.39 -5.36
C ALA A 147 -5.11 -9.33 -5.37
N LYS A 148 -6.25 -8.88 -5.91
CA LYS A 148 -7.45 -9.74 -5.99
C LYS A 148 -7.30 -10.94 -6.94
N GLU A 149 -6.54 -10.78 -8.01
CA GLU A 149 -6.20 -11.87 -8.93
C GLU A 149 -5.32 -12.91 -8.23
N SER A 150 -4.32 -12.46 -7.45
CA SER A 150 -3.47 -13.36 -6.66
C SER A 150 -4.25 -14.15 -5.60
N GLU A 151 -5.25 -13.56 -4.95
CA GLU A 151 -6.15 -14.26 -4.02
C GLU A 151 -6.95 -15.39 -4.70
N VAL A 152 -7.47 -15.13 -5.91
CA VAL A 152 -8.19 -16.14 -6.68
C VAL A 152 -7.27 -17.28 -7.11
N LEU A 153 -6.08 -16.95 -7.61
CA LEU A 153 -5.08 -17.95 -8.03
C LEU A 153 -4.60 -18.79 -6.85
N ALA A 154 -4.35 -18.17 -5.69
CA ALA A 154 -4.04 -18.88 -4.45
C ALA A 154 -5.16 -19.85 -4.08
N LYS A 155 -6.43 -19.43 -4.18
CA LYS A 155 -7.56 -20.31 -3.87
C LYS A 155 -7.69 -21.47 -4.85
N ILE A 156 -7.41 -21.26 -6.14
CA ILE A 156 -7.38 -22.34 -7.15
C ILE A 156 -6.23 -23.31 -6.82
N ALA A 157 -5.07 -22.82 -6.43
CA ALA A 157 -3.92 -23.64 -6.06
C ALA A 157 -4.19 -24.53 -4.82
N GLU A 158 -5.11 -24.14 -3.93
CA GLU A 158 -5.55 -24.99 -2.81
C GLU A 158 -6.46 -26.15 -3.25
N MET A 159 -7.12 -26.06 -4.41
CA MET A 159 -8.02 -27.13 -4.90
C MET A 159 -7.21 -28.38 -5.26
N THR A 160 -7.83 -29.55 -5.32
CA THR A 160 -7.13 -30.81 -5.63
C THR A 160 -7.76 -31.53 -6.81
N GLY A 161 -6.96 -32.30 -7.55
CA GLY A 161 -7.45 -33.09 -8.69
C GLY A 161 -8.06 -32.23 -9.79
N ASP A 162 -9.16 -32.73 -10.38
CA ASP A 162 -9.83 -32.10 -11.52
C ASP A 162 -10.34 -30.68 -11.21
N ASP A 163 -10.75 -30.40 -9.97
CA ASP A 163 -11.20 -29.06 -9.57
C ASP A 163 -10.12 -27.99 -9.78
N ARG A 164 -8.84 -28.32 -9.53
CA ARG A 164 -7.72 -27.40 -9.77
C ARG A 164 -7.52 -27.18 -11.27
N VAL A 165 -7.51 -28.24 -12.06
CA VAL A 165 -7.30 -28.18 -13.51
C VAL A 165 -8.40 -27.36 -14.17
N LEU A 166 -9.66 -27.68 -13.85
CA LEU A 166 -10.83 -26.98 -14.35
C LEU A 166 -10.84 -25.53 -13.86
N GLY A 167 -10.59 -25.28 -12.57
CA GLY A 167 -10.57 -23.94 -11.99
C GLY A 167 -9.52 -23.02 -12.63
N SER A 168 -8.28 -23.51 -12.82
CA SER A 168 -7.21 -22.76 -13.48
C SER A 168 -7.58 -22.40 -14.91
N ARG A 169 -8.07 -23.37 -15.69
CA ARG A 169 -8.35 -23.15 -17.11
C ARG A 169 -9.60 -22.27 -17.31
N VAL A 170 -10.64 -22.44 -16.49
CA VAL A 170 -11.79 -21.53 -16.48
C VAL A 170 -11.38 -20.12 -16.10
N HIS A 171 -10.45 -19.94 -15.16
CA HIS A 171 -9.91 -18.63 -14.83
C HIS A 171 -9.27 -17.96 -16.06
N GLU A 172 -8.37 -18.65 -16.76
CA GLU A 172 -7.73 -18.14 -17.97
C GLU A 172 -8.76 -17.74 -19.04
N LEU A 173 -9.76 -18.58 -19.28
CA LEU A 173 -10.82 -18.32 -20.25
C LEU A 173 -11.62 -17.07 -19.89
N ILE A 174 -11.95 -16.88 -18.61
CA ILE A 174 -12.70 -15.68 -18.17
C ILE A 174 -11.85 -14.43 -18.33
N ARG A 175 -10.55 -14.47 -18.00
CA ARG A 175 -9.65 -13.32 -18.18
C ARG A 175 -9.49 -12.95 -19.65
N ALA A 176 -9.42 -13.93 -20.54
CA ALA A 176 -9.34 -13.72 -21.98
C ALA A 176 -10.67 -13.21 -22.58
N ALA A 177 -11.79 -13.78 -22.15
CA ALA A 177 -13.13 -13.47 -22.67
C ALA A 177 -13.67 -12.13 -22.16
N ALA A 178 -13.38 -11.77 -20.91
CA ALA A 178 -13.92 -10.61 -20.23
C ALA A 178 -12.87 -9.95 -19.29
N PRO A 179 -11.84 -9.30 -19.83
CA PRO A 179 -10.75 -8.70 -19.04
C PRO A 179 -11.24 -7.61 -18.08
N GLY A 180 -12.39 -6.99 -18.36
CA GLY A 180 -13.01 -5.96 -17.51
C GLY A 180 -13.65 -6.51 -16.23
N LEU A 181 -13.80 -7.84 -16.07
CA LEU A 181 -14.26 -8.41 -14.82
C LEU A 181 -13.13 -8.47 -13.80
N THR A 182 -13.42 -8.00 -12.59
CA THR A 182 -12.48 -8.03 -11.46
C THR A 182 -12.56 -9.39 -10.76
N PRO A 183 -11.45 -10.16 -10.68
CA PRO A 183 -11.40 -11.37 -9.88
C PRO A 183 -11.68 -11.05 -8.40
N LYS A 184 -12.32 -11.95 -7.68
CA LYS A 184 -12.50 -11.90 -6.22
C LYS A 184 -12.89 -13.28 -5.69
N LEU A 185 -12.80 -13.46 -4.38
CA LEU A 185 -13.44 -14.59 -3.72
C LEU A 185 -14.91 -14.28 -3.42
N TRP A 186 -15.77 -15.26 -3.65
CA TRP A 186 -17.17 -15.24 -3.27
C TRP A 186 -17.55 -16.59 -2.69
N TYR A 187 -18.09 -16.61 -1.47
CA TYR A 187 -18.25 -17.82 -0.65
C TYR A 187 -16.99 -18.71 -0.63
N GLY A 188 -15.81 -18.08 -0.64
CA GLY A 188 -14.52 -18.73 -0.64
C GLY A 188 -14.23 -19.55 -1.90
N MET A 189 -14.78 -19.16 -3.05
CA MET A 189 -14.48 -19.70 -4.38
C MET A 189 -14.14 -18.58 -5.37
N PRO A 190 -13.43 -18.89 -6.48
CA PRO A 190 -13.18 -17.95 -7.57
C PRO A 190 -14.47 -17.35 -8.14
N ALA A 191 -14.53 -16.03 -8.21
CA ALA A 191 -15.63 -15.27 -8.78
C ALA A 191 -15.12 -14.02 -9.51
N TYR A 192 -15.94 -13.50 -10.41
CA TYR A 192 -15.58 -12.42 -11.31
C TYR A 192 -16.69 -11.39 -11.34
N ALA A 193 -16.34 -10.17 -10.98
CA ALA A 193 -17.30 -9.12 -10.70
C ALA A 193 -17.20 -7.95 -11.65
N ARG A 194 -18.36 -7.40 -12.02
CA ARG A 194 -18.46 -6.07 -12.62
C ARG A 194 -18.97 -5.11 -11.55
N ASP A 195 -18.28 -3.99 -11.36
CA ASP A 195 -18.67 -2.96 -10.38
C ASP A 195 -18.90 -3.51 -8.95
N GLY A 196 -18.12 -4.52 -8.57
CA GLY A 196 -18.18 -5.16 -7.25
C GLY A 196 -19.21 -6.29 -7.12
N LYS A 197 -20.13 -6.41 -8.08
CA LYS A 197 -21.14 -7.46 -8.11
C LYS A 197 -20.70 -8.64 -8.95
N VAL A 198 -20.83 -9.85 -8.41
CA VAL A 198 -20.40 -11.09 -9.09
C VAL A 198 -21.27 -11.30 -10.32
N VAL A 199 -20.66 -11.59 -11.47
CA VAL A 199 -21.30 -11.93 -12.74
C VAL A 199 -21.22 -13.44 -12.98
N CYS A 200 -20.04 -14.03 -12.77
CA CYS A 200 -19.83 -15.48 -12.87
C CYS A 200 -18.85 -15.98 -11.80
N PHE A 201 -18.89 -17.28 -11.52
CA PHE A 201 -18.08 -17.91 -10.48
C PHE A 201 -17.86 -19.40 -10.76
N PHE A 202 -16.76 -19.94 -10.22
CA PHE A 202 -16.42 -21.35 -10.32
C PHE A 202 -16.70 -22.05 -8.99
N GLN A 203 -17.44 -23.16 -9.03
CA GLN A 203 -17.79 -23.96 -7.86
C GLN A 203 -17.08 -25.32 -7.95
N ALA A 204 -16.10 -25.53 -7.07
CA ALA A 204 -15.38 -26.79 -6.97
C ALA A 204 -16.29 -27.92 -6.46
N ALA A 205 -16.24 -29.08 -7.10
CA ALA A 205 -17.05 -30.25 -6.74
C ALA A 205 -16.76 -30.71 -5.31
N ALA A 206 -15.49 -30.80 -4.94
CA ALA A 206 -15.04 -31.33 -3.65
C ALA A 206 -15.55 -30.48 -2.47
N LYS A 207 -15.50 -29.16 -2.59
CA LYS A 207 -15.94 -28.25 -1.51
C LYS A 207 -17.45 -28.31 -1.28
N PHE A 208 -18.23 -28.40 -2.36
CA PHE A 208 -19.69 -28.35 -2.29
C PHE A 208 -20.33 -29.74 -2.34
N LYS A 209 -19.53 -30.81 -2.25
CA LYS A 209 -19.99 -32.21 -2.32
C LYS A 209 -20.90 -32.46 -3.53
N SER A 210 -20.58 -31.81 -4.64
CA SER A 210 -21.35 -31.87 -5.88
C SER A 210 -20.76 -32.94 -6.80
N ARG A 211 -21.57 -33.49 -7.71
CA ARG A 211 -21.11 -34.53 -8.66
C ARG A 211 -20.06 -34.00 -9.65
N TYR A 212 -20.15 -32.73 -10.01
CA TYR A 212 -19.29 -32.06 -10.99
C TYR A 212 -18.89 -30.68 -10.49
N ALA A 213 -17.77 -30.17 -11.00
CA ALA A 213 -17.46 -28.75 -10.88
C ALA A 213 -18.45 -27.95 -11.72
N MET A 214 -18.79 -26.73 -11.29
CA MET A 214 -19.79 -25.92 -11.99
C MET A 214 -19.28 -24.52 -12.28
N LEU A 215 -19.60 -24.02 -13.48
CA LEU A 215 -19.54 -22.61 -13.82
C LEU A 215 -20.92 -22.00 -13.61
N GLY A 216 -21.03 -21.05 -12.69
CA GLY A 216 -22.28 -20.38 -12.36
C GLY A 216 -22.30 -18.92 -12.83
N PHE A 217 -23.51 -18.42 -13.09
CA PHE A 217 -23.83 -17.05 -13.47
C PHE A 217 -24.89 -16.50 -12.52
N SER A 218 -24.71 -15.26 -12.06
CA SER A 218 -25.64 -14.56 -11.17
C SER A 218 -26.70 -13.77 -11.93
N ASP A 219 -27.62 -13.13 -11.21
CA ASP A 219 -28.60 -12.16 -11.72
C ASP A 219 -27.98 -10.92 -12.39
N GLU A 220 -26.67 -10.68 -12.21
CA GLU A 220 -25.94 -9.60 -12.90
C GLU A 220 -25.40 -10.03 -14.27
N ALA A 221 -25.47 -11.32 -14.60
CA ALA A 221 -25.13 -11.83 -15.93
C ALA A 221 -26.22 -11.48 -16.94
N ARG A 222 -25.79 -10.96 -18.09
CA ARG A 222 -26.65 -10.59 -19.21
C ARG A 222 -26.89 -11.79 -20.14
N LEU A 223 -27.45 -12.85 -19.57
CA LEU A 223 -27.83 -14.08 -20.27
C LEU A 223 -29.35 -14.32 -20.26
N ASP A 224 -30.10 -13.30 -19.86
CA ASP A 224 -31.54 -13.25 -19.63
C ASP A 224 -32.36 -13.05 -20.92
N GLU A 225 -31.87 -13.54 -22.05
CA GLU A 225 -32.64 -13.57 -23.30
C GLU A 225 -33.73 -14.66 -23.23
N GLY A 226 -35.00 -14.24 -23.16
CA GLY A 226 -36.18 -15.12 -23.13
C GLY A 226 -36.74 -15.36 -21.73
N ASP A 227 -37.71 -16.27 -21.61
CA ASP A 227 -38.46 -16.51 -20.36
C ASP A 227 -37.70 -17.38 -19.33
N LEU A 228 -36.65 -18.09 -19.78
CA LEU A 228 -35.84 -19.00 -18.95
C LEU A 228 -34.43 -19.12 -19.52
N TRP A 229 -33.42 -19.09 -18.65
CA TRP A 229 -32.01 -19.23 -19.04
C TRP A 229 -31.21 -20.02 -18.00
N ALA A 230 -30.10 -20.62 -18.44
CA ALA A 230 -29.28 -21.48 -17.61
C ALA A 230 -28.30 -20.67 -16.75
N THR A 231 -28.39 -20.86 -15.43
CA THR A 231 -27.55 -20.16 -14.44
C THR A 231 -26.35 -20.99 -13.96
N TYR A 232 -26.36 -22.31 -14.17
CA TYR A 232 -25.27 -23.22 -13.82
C TYR A 232 -24.98 -24.21 -14.95
N PHE A 233 -23.70 -24.42 -15.24
CA PHE A 233 -23.22 -25.41 -16.18
C PHE A 233 -22.27 -26.38 -15.45
N ALA A 234 -22.58 -27.67 -15.49
CA ALA A 234 -21.66 -28.71 -15.04
C ALA A 234 -20.49 -28.81 -16.04
N VAL A 235 -19.27 -28.72 -15.53
CA VAL A 235 -18.04 -28.83 -16.31
C VAL A 235 -17.42 -30.19 -16.04
N THR A 236 -17.59 -31.11 -16.99
CA THR A 236 -17.06 -32.47 -16.89
C THR A 236 -15.72 -32.65 -17.60
N ALA A 237 -15.45 -31.83 -18.61
CA ALA A 237 -14.19 -31.81 -19.37
C ALA A 237 -14.03 -30.46 -20.08
N LEU A 238 -12.79 -30.07 -20.39
CA LEU A 238 -12.48 -28.84 -21.15
C LEU A 238 -11.93 -29.22 -22.53
N THR A 239 -12.82 -29.64 -23.43
CA THR A 239 -12.51 -29.80 -24.86
C THR A 239 -12.47 -28.44 -25.55
N PRO A 240 -11.83 -28.29 -26.72
CA PRO A 240 -11.82 -27.02 -27.46
C PRO A 240 -13.23 -26.42 -27.68
N GLU A 241 -14.24 -27.25 -27.93
CA GLU A 241 -15.62 -26.83 -28.10
C GLU A 241 -16.22 -26.31 -26.80
N THR A 242 -15.91 -26.98 -25.67
CA THR A 242 -16.38 -26.58 -24.35
C THR A 242 -15.74 -25.26 -23.92
N GLU A 243 -14.44 -25.09 -24.18
CA GLU A 243 -13.73 -23.84 -23.92
C GLU A 243 -14.29 -22.68 -24.74
N ALA A 244 -14.56 -22.90 -26.03
CA ALA A 244 -15.19 -21.91 -26.89
C ALA A 244 -16.58 -21.50 -26.38
N ARG A 245 -17.38 -22.48 -25.94
CA ARG A 245 -18.71 -22.23 -25.34
C ARG A 245 -18.63 -21.44 -24.05
N ILE A 246 -17.68 -21.75 -23.16
CA ILE A 246 -17.45 -21.00 -21.93
C ILE A 246 -17.07 -19.55 -22.26
N ALA A 247 -16.13 -19.34 -23.19
CA ALA A 247 -15.71 -18.02 -23.60
C ALA A 247 -16.87 -17.18 -24.18
N ASP A 248 -17.72 -17.79 -24.99
CA ASP A 248 -18.93 -17.15 -25.54
C ASP A 248 -19.93 -16.75 -24.44
N LEU A 249 -20.26 -17.68 -23.53
CA LEU A 249 -21.15 -17.40 -22.40
C LEU A 249 -20.62 -16.27 -21.51
N VAL A 250 -19.32 -16.29 -21.21
CA VAL A 250 -18.67 -15.24 -20.41
C VAL A 250 -18.70 -13.91 -21.15
N LYS A 251 -18.45 -13.88 -22.46
CA LYS A 251 -18.53 -12.65 -23.27
C LYS A 251 -19.94 -12.06 -23.25
N ARG A 252 -20.98 -12.88 -23.42
CA ARG A 252 -22.38 -12.42 -23.37
C ARG A 252 -22.77 -11.93 -21.99
N ALA A 253 -22.47 -12.71 -20.94
CA ALA A 253 -22.70 -12.30 -19.56
C ALA A 253 -21.99 -10.97 -19.21
N ALA A 254 -20.76 -10.81 -19.71
CA ALA A 254 -19.91 -9.64 -19.50
C ALA A 254 -20.10 -8.49 -20.51
N GLY A 255 -20.90 -8.67 -21.56
CA GLY A 255 -21.05 -7.74 -22.66
C GLY A 255 -21.95 -6.54 -22.36
N PRO A 256 -22.04 -5.54 -23.26
CA PRO A 256 -23.03 -4.47 -23.20
C PRO A 256 -24.46 -5.04 -23.28
N ARG A 257 -25.44 -4.28 -22.76
CA ARG A 257 -26.87 -4.53 -23.02
C ARG A 257 -27.23 -3.87 -24.35
#